data_AF-A0A3B8KVU8-F1
#
_entry.id   AF-A0A3B8KVU8-F1
#
_cell.length_a   1.000
_cell.length_b   1.000
_cell.length_c   1.000
_cell.angle_alpha   90.00
_cell.angle_beta   90.00
_cell.angle_gamma   90.00
#
_symmetry.space_group_name_H-M   'P 1'
#
loop_
_entity.id
_entity.type
_entity.pdbx_description
1 polymer ?
#
loop_
_entity_poly.entity_id
_entity_poly.type
_entity_poly.pdbx_seq_one_letter_code
_entity_poly.pdbx_strand_id
1 'polypeptide(L)'
;MWVKGKRLKVEYAGLDIENRQYTTAREILRMVSADMASDATVSVRLDLSPHTAAAKQTDSGKVSYWNVDYFEDDWCDLSGQLLDGTRFTINFFEKHQERNRTARSASGKIKHKHKTKGKSRLTVSLKCKSKRYPRLAEAAAEVEGAVRLPSWVELKSVEVDGEKLTISSTSKEYWGHGENWITEETFVDYQGCDWVAASLHSLYRVLNQAK
;
A
#
# COMPACT_ATOMS: atom_id res chain seq x y z
N MET A 1 -2.57 -42.42 -4.98
CA MET A 1 -1.36 -41.58 -4.98
C MET A 1 -1.76 -40.22 -4.43
N TRP A 2 -1.46 -39.94 -3.16
CA TRP A 2 -1.92 -38.73 -2.46
C TRP A 2 -0.73 -37.80 -2.27
N VAL A 3 -0.73 -36.65 -2.94
CA VAL A 3 0.29 -35.61 -2.76
C VAL A 3 0.00 -34.91 -1.44
N LYS A 4 0.82 -35.19 -0.42
CA LYS A 4 0.79 -34.46 0.86
C LYS A 4 1.28 -33.02 0.60
N GLY A 5 0.34 -32.09 0.48
CA GLY A 5 0.66 -30.66 0.57
C GLY A 5 1.18 -30.36 1.97
N LYS A 6 2.45 -29.93 2.08
CA LYS A 6 2.99 -29.37 3.33
C LYS A 6 2.18 -28.12 3.66
N ARG A 7 1.33 -28.20 4.69
CA ARG A 7 0.82 -27.00 5.39
C ARG A 7 2.03 -26.24 5.91
N LEU A 8 2.29 -25.06 5.36
CA LEU A 8 3.23 -24.10 5.96
C LEU A 8 2.71 -23.81 7.37
N LYS A 9 3.44 -24.27 8.40
CA LYS A 9 3.25 -23.79 9.77
C LYS A 9 3.69 -22.33 9.75
N VAL A 10 2.75 -21.43 9.96
CA VAL A 10 3.04 -20.00 10.12
C VAL A 10 3.68 -19.84 11.50
N GLU A 11 5.00 -19.73 11.55
CA GLU A 11 5.82 -19.58 12.78
C GLU A 11 5.75 -18.17 13.39
N TYR A 12 4.65 -17.45 13.21
CA TYR A 12 4.49 -16.06 13.67
C TYR A 12 3.39 -15.88 14.72
N ALA A 13 3.03 -16.94 15.45
CA ALA A 13 1.95 -16.94 16.46
C ALA A 13 2.24 -16.09 17.73
N GLY A 14 3.33 -15.33 17.77
CA GLY A 14 3.70 -14.44 18.87
C GLY A 14 4.19 -13.05 18.43
N LEU A 15 4.10 -12.74 17.14
CA LEU A 15 4.33 -11.40 16.62
C LEU A 15 2.96 -10.79 16.32
N ASP A 16 2.60 -9.76 17.07
CA ASP A 16 1.40 -8.94 16.82
C ASP A 16 1.64 -8.03 15.60
N ILE A 17 1.99 -8.65 14.47
CA ILE A 17 2.08 -7.99 13.17
C ILE A 17 0.67 -7.99 12.61
N GLU A 18 0.17 -6.82 12.19
CA GLU A 18 -1.13 -6.76 11.53
C GLU A 18 -1.14 -7.73 10.34
N ASN A 19 -2.01 -8.75 10.41
CA ASN A 19 -2.11 -9.80 9.39
C ASN A 19 -2.24 -9.24 7.96
N ARG A 20 -2.75 -8.01 7.82
CA ARG A 20 -2.96 -7.30 6.55
C ARG A 20 -1.70 -7.12 5.71
N GLN A 21 -0.54 -6.79 6.31
CA GLN A 21 0.67 -6.47 5.54
C GLN A 21 1.20 -7.74 4.86
N TYR A 22 1.27 -8.83 5.64
CA TYR A 22 1.66 -10.14 5.16
C TYR A 22 0.69 -10.70 4.12
N THR A 23 -0.63 -10.65 4.39
CA THR A 23 -1.64 -11.17 3.44
C THR A 23 -1.64 -10.36 2.15
N THR A 24 -1.54 -9.03 2.23
CA THR A 24 -1.49 -8.16 1.05
C THR A 24 -0.27 -8.48 0.19
N ALA A 25 0.93 -8.54 0.78
CA ALA A 25 2.14 -8.87 0.03
C ALA A 25 2.05 -10.25 -0.64
N ARG A 26 1.49 -11.25 0.06
CA ARG A 26 1.29 -12.60 -0.49
C ARG A 26 0.31 -12.62 -1.66
N GLU A 27 -0.84 -11.97 -1.54
CA GLU A 27 -1.84 -11.97 -2.61
C GLU A 27 -1.37 -11.15 -3.82
N ILE A 28 -0.63 -10.05 -3.62
CA ILE A 28 0.01 -9.31 -4.71
C ILE A 28 1.00 -10.21 -5.45
N LEU A 29 1.87 -10.91 -4.72
CA LEU A 29 2.83 -11.83 -5.32
C LEU A 29 2.15 -12.91 -6.14
N ARG A 30 1.08 -13.50 -5.60
CA ARG A 30 0.29 -14.52 -6.30
C ARG A 30 -0.33 -13.95 -7.57
N MET A 31 -0.96 -12.77 -7.50
CA MET A 31 -1.56 -12.10 -8.65
C MET A 31 -0.52 -11.81 -9.73
N VAL A 32 0.61 -11.21 -9.37
CA VAL A 32 1.63 -10.81 -10.34
C VAL A 32 2.35 -12.03 -10.93
N SER A 33 2.57 -13.08 -10.13
CA SER A 33 3.18 -14.33 -10.60
C SER A 33 2.39 -15.01 -11.72
N ALA A 34 1.09 -14.75 -11.84
CA ALA A 34 0.27 -15.31 -12.92
C ALA A 34 0.63 -14.74 -14.31
N ASP A 35 1.24 -13.56 -14.38
CA ASP A 35 1.67 -12.89 -15.61
C ASP A 35 3.21 -12.80 -15.74
N MET A 36 3.92 -13.66 -15.00
CA MET A 36 5.38 -13.78 -15.04
C MET A 36 5.81 -15.11 -15.63
N ALA A 37 7.02 -15.16 -16.20
CA ALA A 37 7.60 -16.43 -16.60
C ALA A 37 7.86 -17.32 -15.38
N SER A 38 7.83 -18.64 -15.56
CA SER A 38 8.02 -19.60 -14.45
C SER A 38 9.40 -19.52 -13.79
N ASP A 39 10.39 -18.99 -14.49
CA ASP A 39 11.76 -18.75 -14.04
C ASP A 39 12.02 -17.27 -13.68
N ALA A 40 11.02 -16.39 -13.81
CA ALA A 40 11.18 -14.98 -13.51
C ALA A 40 11.33 -14.75 -12.01
N THR A 41 12.22 -13.82 -11.65
CA THR A 41 12.47 -13.43 -10.26
C THR A 41 11.68 -12.17 -9.90
N VAL A 42 11.07 -12.17 -8.71
CA VAL A 42 10.50 -10.99 -8.08
C VAL A 42 11.40 -10.57 -6.92
N SER A 43 11.78 -9.30 -6.88
CA SER A 43 12.43 -8.71 -5.71
C SER A 43 11.36 -8.18 -4.77
N VAL A 44 11.46 -8.56 -3.50
CA VAL A 44 10.51 -8.20 -2.45
C VAL A 44 11.28 -7.69 -1.24
N ARG A 45 10.96 -6.47 -0.79
CA ARG A 45 11.41 -5.92 0.49
C ARG A 45 10.18 -5.72 1.36
N LEU A 46 10.18 -6.32 2.55
CA LEU A 46 9.15 -6.14 3.56
C LEU A 46 9.80 -5.65 4.85
N ASP A 47 9.30 -4.53 5.37
CA ASP A 47 9.58 -4.10 6.74
C ASP A 47 8.32 -4.35 7.58
N LEU A 48 8.40 -5.37 8.42
CA LEU A 48 7.31 -5.77 9.32
C LEU A 48 7.53 -5.27 10.75
N SER A 49 8.47 -4.34 10.98
CA SER A 49 8.60 -3.72 12.29
C SER A 49 7.37 -2.87 12.59
N PRO A 50 7.00 -2.70 13.86
CA PRO A 50 5.91 -1.80 14.25
C PRO A 50 6.09 -0.41 13.64
N HIS A 51 4.99 0.27 13.30
CA HIS A 51 5.04 1.63 12.75
C HIS A 51 5.66 2.64 13.72
N THR A 52 5.64 2.32 15.02
CA THR A 52 6.24 3.12 16.11
C THR A 52 7.73 2.86 16.33
N ALA A 53 8.38 2.03 15.51
CA ALA A 53 9.81 1.79 15.61
C ALA A 53 10.61 3.11 15.51
N ALA A 54 11.61 3.29 16.38
CA ALA A 54 12.38 4.54 16.45
C ALA A 54 13.05 4.91 15.11
N ALA A 55 13.43 3.92 14.30
CA ALA A 55 14.00 4.14 12.97
C ALA A 55 13.01 4.76 11.96
N LYS A 56 11.71 4.62 12.20
CA LYS A 56 10.61 5.15 11.36
C LYS A 56 10.12 6.52 11.84
N GLN A 57 10.55 6.97 13.03
CA GLN A 57 10.16 8.28 13.56
C GLN A 57 10.87 9.39 12.79
N THR A 58 10.09 10.31 12.22
CA THR A 58 10.61 11.41 11.41
C THR A 58 10.60 12.73 12.15
N ASP A 59 9.62 12.96 13.02
CA ASP A 59 9.49 14.20 13.78
C ASP A 59 8.67 14.01 15.06
N SER A 60 8.74 14.99 15.96
CA SER A 60 7.91 15.09 17.15
C SER A 60 7.50 16.54 17.41
N GLY A 61 6.30 16.75 17.94
CA GLY A 61 5.81 18.10 18.17
C GLY A 61 4.51 18.16 18.94
N LYS A 62 3.81 19.29 18.80
CA LYS A 62 2.50 19.50 19.42
C LYS A 62 1.48 19.96 18.40
N VAL A 63 0.27 19.38 18.49
CA VAL A 63 -0.89 19.84 17.74
C VAL A 63 -1.98 20.17 18.75
N SER A 64 -2.23 21.47 18.97
CA SER A 64 -3.10 21.95 20.05
C SER A 64 -2.63 21.39 21.41
N TYR A 65 -3.50 20.68 22.13
CA TYR A 65 -3.18 20.10 23.44
C TYR A 65 -2.54 18.69 23.38
N TRP A 66 -2.28 18.16 22.19
CA TRP A 66 -1.73 16.82 22.00
C TRP A 66 -0.25 16.89 21.70
N ASN A 67 0.54 16.03 22.36
CA ASN A 67 1.87 15.68 21.86
C ASN A 67 1.67 14.76 20.66
N VAL A 68 2.49 14.92 19.63
CA VAL A 68 2.38 14.17 18.38
C VAL A 68 3.75 13.69 17.96
N ASP A 69 3.86 12.40 17.68
CA ASP A 69 5.01 11.79 17.04
C ASP A 69 4.62 11.38 15.61
N TYR A 70 5.47 11.72 14.65
CA TYR A 70 5.26 11.44 13.23
C TYR A 70 6.16 10.29 12.79
N PHE A 71 5.58 9.35 12.04
CA PHE A 71 6.29 8.20 11.52
C PHE A 71 6.03 8.04 10.03
N GLU A 72 7.06 7.63 9.30
CA GLU A 72 6.99 7.28 7.89
C GLU A 72 7.46 5.83 7.74
N ASP A 73 6.65 5.02 7.07
CA ASP A 73 6.84 3.57 6.99
C ASP A 73 6.75 3.10 5.53
N ASP A 74 7.90 2.79 4.95
CA ASP A 74 8.02 2.21 3.61
C ASP A 74 8.07 0.67 3.70
N TRP A 75 6.93 0.11 4.08
CA TRP A 75 6.85 -1.27 4.55
C TRP A 75 6.90 -2.32 3.44
N CYS A 76 6.66 -1.94 2.17
CA CYS A 76 6.62 -2.90 1.08
C CYS A 76 7.11 -2.33 -0.25
N ASP A 77 8.16 -2.94 -0.80
CA ASP A 77 8.56 -2.77 -2.19
C ASP A 77 8.52 -4.12 -2.91
N LEU A 78 7.84 -4.16 -4.05
CA LEU A 78 7.90 -5.27 -4.98
C LEU A 78 8.35 -4.77 -6.35
N SER A 79 9.25 -5.51 -6.99
CA SER A 79 9.62 -5.23 -8.38
C SER A 79 9.94 -6.51 -9.13
N GLY A 80 9.71 -6.47 -10.44
CA GLY A 80 9.92 -7.63 -11.30
C GLY A 80 9.67 -7.29 -12.76
N GLN A 81 9.58 -8.34 -13.57
CA GLN A 81 9.35 -8.24 -15.01
C GLN A 81 8.25 -9.21 -15.43
N LEU A 82 7.29 -8.71 -16.20
CA LEU A 82 6.16 -9.45 -16.72
C LEU A 82 6.53 -10.14 -18.03
N LEU A 83 5.70 -11.08 -18.48
CA LEU A 83 5.93 -11.89 -19.70
C LEU A 83 6.13 -11.04 -20.95
N ASP A 84 5.47 -9.89 -21.00
CA ASP A 84 5.54 -8.96 -22.12
C ASP A 84 6.85 -8.15 -22.14
N GLY A 85 7.70 -8.28 -21.13
CA GLY A 85 8.96 -7.56 -20.95
C GLY A 85 8.83 -6.24 -20.19
N THR A 86 7.63 -5.88 -19.73
CA THR A 86 7.37 -4.69 -18.92
C THR A 86 7.90 -4.91 -17.51
N ARG A 87 8.66 -3.96 -16.99
CA ARG A 87 9.13 -3.99 -15.60
C ARG A 87 8.14 -3.26 -14.71
N PHE A 88 7.73 -3.88 -13.62
CA PHE A 88 6.86 -3.25 -12.65
C PHE A 88 7.61 -2.89 -11.36
N THR A 89 7.13 -1.87 -10.68
CA THR A 89 7.53 -1.52 -9.31
C THR A 89 6.27 -1.12 -8.55
N ILE A 90 6.08 -1.68 -7.37
CA ILE A 90 4.95 -1.44 -6.48
C ILE A 90 5.54 -1.06 -5.13
N ASN A 91 5.18 0.10 -4.62
CA ASN A 91 5.62 0.62 -3.34
C ASN A 91 4.40 0.95 -2.47
N PHE A 92 4.36 0.41 -1.26
CA PHE A 92 3.43 0.85 -0.23
C PHE A 92 4.16 1.65 0.83
N PHE A 93 3.62 2.83 1.09
CA PHE A 93 4.15 3.78 2.03
C PHE A 93 3.04 4.27 2.96
N GLU A 94 3.31 4.33 4.25
CA GLU A 94 2.36 4.80 5.26
C GLU A 94 2.94 5.99 6.04
N LYS A 95 2.07 6.96 6.34
CA LYS A 95 2.36 8.01 7.32
C LYS A 95 1.47 7.81 8.53
N HIS A 96 2.09 7.74 9.71
CA HIS A 96 1.38 7.62 10.98
C HIS A 96 1.61 8.84 11.86
N GLN A 97 0.61 9.17 12.67
CA GLN A 97 0.66 10.18 13.71
C GLN A 97 0.16 9.56 15.00
N GLU A 98 1.05 9.37 15.96
CA GLU A 98 0.70 8.97 17.31
C GLU A 98 0.46 10.21 18.15
N ARG A 99 -0.75 10.35 18.70
CA ARG A 99 -1.10 11.50 19.54
C ARG A 99 -1.37 11.05 20.96
N ASN A 100 -0.70 11.69 21.91
CA ASN A 100 -0.96 11.45 23.32
C ASN A 100 -1.21 12.76 24.09
N ARG A 101 -2.04 12.67 25.13
CA ARG A 101 -2.28 13.76 26.07
C ARG A 101 -2.66 13.22 27.44
N THR A 102 -2.15 13.88 28.48
CA THR A 102 -2.61 13.71 29.85
C THR A 102 -3.55 14.86 30.23
N ALA A 103 -4.71 14.55 30.79
CA ALA A 103 -5.71 15.52 31.25
C ALA A 103 -6.25 15.15 32.63
N ARG A 104 -6.62 16.14 33.43
CA ARG A 104 -7.26 15.95 34.74
C ARG A 104 -8.78 16.09 34.60
N SER A 105 -9.56 15.16 35.17
CA SER A 105 -11.03 15.26 35.22
C SER A 105 -11.49 16.23 36.29
N ALA A 106 -12.77 16.63 36.25
CA ALA A 106 -13.38 17.49 37.28
C ALA A 106 -13.28 16.90 38.69
N SER A 107 -13.30 15.57 38.82
CA SER A 107 -13.09 14.84 40.08
C SER A 107 -11.62 14.69 40.51
N GLY A 108 -10.67 15.32 39.81
CA GLY A 108 -9.24 15.31 40.13
C GLY A 108 -8.46 14.11 39.58
N LYS A 109 -9.11 13.11 38.95
CA LYS A 109 -8.43 11.93 38.38
C LYS A 109 -7.61 12.29 37.15
N ILE A 110 -6.41 11.74 37.02
CA ILE A 110 -5.57 11.86 35.83
C ILE A 110 -6.02 10.84 34.79
N LYS A 111 -6.12 11.27 33.53
CA LYS A 111 -6.52 10.47 32.37
C LYS A 111 -5.49 10.62 31.27
N HIS A 112 -5.02 9.49 30.76
CA HIS A 112 -4.21 9.42 29.54
C HIS A 112 -5.12 9.15 28.35
N LYS A 113 -4.90 9.87 27.27
CA LYS A 113 -5.63 9.69 26.01
C LYS A 113 -4.62 9.47 24.90
N HIS A 114 -4.92 8.50 24.04
CA HIS A 114 -4.14 8.13 22.88
C HIS A 114 -5.01 8.18 21.64
N LYS A 115 -4.42 8.53 20.51
CA LYS A 115 -5.07 8.49 19.20
C LYS A 115 -4.03 8.31 18.12
N THR A 116 -4.17 7.26 17.33
CA THR A 116 -3.42 7.04 16.11
C THR A 116 -4.19 7.61 14.92
N LYS A 117 -3.48 8.22 13.98
CA LYS A 117 -3.99 8.51 12.64
C LYS A 117 -2.99 7.98 11.62
N GLY A 118 -3.46 7.21 10.64
CA GLY A 118 -2.63 6.80 9.52
C GLY A 118 -3.22 7.22 8.18
N LYS A 119 -2.35 7.36 7.19
CA LYS A 119 -2.71 7.41 5.77
C LYS A 119 -1.75 6.53 4.99
N SER A 120 -2.28 5.83 4.00
CA SER A 120 -1.50 4.94 3.15
C SER A 120 -1.41 5.51 1.75
N ARG A 121 -0.27 5.32 1.10
CA ARG A 121 0.02 5.67 -0.28
C ARG A 121 0.47 4.42 -1.00
N LEU A 122 -0.09 4.21 -2.18
CA LEU A 122 0.36 3.20 -3.13
C LEU A 122 0.95 3.93 -4.34
N THR A 123 2.16 3.55 -4.70
CA THR A 123 2.79 3.96 -5.96
C THR A 123 3.05 2.73 -6.81
N VAL A 124 2.50 2.70 -8.02
CA VAL A 124 2.71 1.63 -9.00
C VAL A 124 3.31 2.23 -10.26
N SER A 125 4.43 1.68 -10.69
CA SER A 125 5.14 2.08 -11.91
C SER A 125 5.27 0.92 -12.88
N LEU A 126 5.06 1.18 -14.17
CA LEU A 126 5.40 0.29 -15.27
C LEU A 126 6.46 0.97 -16.15
N LYS A 127 7.56 0.28 -16.40
CA LYS A 127 8.58 0.68 -17.38
C LYS A 127 8.47 -0.20 -18.62
N CYS A 128 8.14 0.43 -19.74
CA CYS A 128 7.82 -0.21 -21.00
C CYS A 128 8.76 0.26 -22.10
N LYS A 129 9.03 -0.57 -23.11
CA LYS A 129 9.84 -0.15 -24.26
C LYS A 129 9.05 0.82 -25.15
N SER A 130 9.62 1.99 -25.44
CA SER A 130 9.03 3.05 -26.27
C SER A 130 8.55 2.56 -27.64
N LYS A 131 9.30 1.66 -28.28
CA LYS A 131 8.94 1.05 -29.58
C LYS A 131 7.54 0.40 -29.58
N ARG A 132 7.07 -0.08 -28.42
CA ARG A 132 5.76 -0.76 -28.30
C ARG A 132 4.62 0.21 -28.00
N TYR A 133 4.93 1.37 -27.45
CA TYR A 133 3.95 2.37 -27.00
C TYR A 133 4.40 3.77 -27.44
N PRO A 134 4.40 4.05 -28.76
CA PRO A 134 4.91 5.31 -29.30
C PRO A 134 4.11 6.52 -28.84
N ARG A 135 2.83 6.35 -28.50
CA ARG A 135 1.90 7.42 -28.10
C ARG A 135 1.69 7.49 -26.58
N LEU A 136 2.66 7.01 -25.79
CA LEU A 136 2.50 6.92 -24.34
C LEU A 136 2.26 8.28 -23.68
N ALA A 137 2.99 9.32 -24.10
CA ALA A 137 2.83 10.67 -23.55
C ALA A 137 1.47 11.30 -23.90
N GLU A 138 0.94 11.03 -25.09
CA GLU A 138 -0.38 11.51 -25.51
C GLU A 138 -1.49 10.78 -24.76
N ALA A 139 -1.41 9.45 -24.66
CA ALA A 139 -2.35 8.64 -23.91
C ALA A 139 -2.38 9.04 -22.44
N ALA A 140 -1.24 9.47 -21.87
CA ALA A 140 -1.08 9.94 -20.49
C ALA A 140 -1.99 11.13 -20.14
N ALA A 141 -2.18 12.05 -21.08
CA ALA A 141 -2.95 13.28 -20.86
C ALA A 141 -4.46 13.00 -20.66
N GLU A 142 -4.95 11.87 -21.18
CA GLU A 142 -6.35 11.45 -21.03
C GLU A 142 -6.56 10.49 -19.84
N VAL A 143 -5.50 10.16 -19.09
CA VAL A 143 -5.52 9.04 -18.11
C VAL A 143 -6.39 9.31 -16.91
N GLU A 144 -6.48 10.55 -16.43
CA GLU A 144 -7.25 10.86 -15.22
C GLU A 144 -8.70 10.39 -15.32
N GLY A 145 -9.30 10.44 -16.53
CA GLY A 145 -10.66 9.93 -16.78
C GLY A 145 -10.74 8.41 -16.96
N ALA A 146 -9.64 7.77 -17.34
CA ALA A 146 -9.55 6.33 -17.63
C ALA A 146 -9.23 5.48 -16.38
N VAL A 147 -8.60 6.08 -15.37
CA VAL A 147 -8.27 5.42 -14.10
C VAL A 147 -9.54 4.99 -13.37
N ARG A 148 -9.54 3.76 -12.88
CA ARG A 148 -10.61 3.18 -12.07
C ARG A 148 -9.96 2.64 -10.81
N LEU A 149 -10.16 3.35 -9.70
CA LEU A 149 -9.68 2.96 -8.37
C LEU A 149 -10.89 2.64 -7.47
N PRO A 150 -10.68 1.86 -6.40
CA PRO A 150 -11.71 1.63 -5.39
C PRO A 150 -12.23 2.93 -4.79
N SER A 151 -13.49 2.97 -4.35
CA SER A 151 -14.15 4.19 -3.84
C SER A 151 -13.46 4.82 -2.63
N TRP A 152 -12.80 4.00 -1.82
CA TRP A 152 -12.05 4.37 -0.61
C TRP A 152 -10.63 4.90 -0.91
N VAL A 153 -10.22 4.89 -2.18
CA VAL A 153 -8.93 5.40 -2.67
C VAL A 153 -9.14 6.70 -3.45
N GLU A 154 -8.16 7.59 -3.38
CA GLU A 154 -8.06 8.80 -4.17
C GLU A 154 -6.80 8.76 -5.04
N LEU A 155 -6.93 9.08 -6.33
CA LEU A 155 -5.80 9.28 -7.23
C LEU A 155 -5.04 10.54 -6.82
N LYS A 156 -3.70 10.46 -6.71
CA LYS A 156 -2.83 11.61 -6.40
C LYS A 156 -2.15 12.17 -7.63
N SER A 157 -1.55 11.30 -8.43
CA SER A 157 -0.89 11.71 -9.67
C SER A 157 -0.82 10.55 -10.65
N VAL A 158 -0.78 10.91 -11.93
CA VAL A 158 -0.37 10.05 -13.03
C VAL A 158 0.81 10.75 -13.69
N GLU A 159 1.94 10.09 -13.76
CA GLU A 159 3.18 10.65 -14.28
C GLU A 159 3.71 9.78 -15.41
N VAL A 160 4.09 10.42 -16.51
CA VAL A 160 4.82 9.77 -17.62
C VAL A 160 6.17 10.42 -17.77
N ASP A 161 7.20 9.59 -17.64
CA ASP A 161 8.60 9.96 -17.82
C ASP A 161 9.20 9.03 -18.89
N GLY A 162 9.10 9.46 -20.14
CA GLY A 162 9.57 8.72 -21.32
C GLY A 162 8.95 7.33 -21.43
N GLU A 163 9.69 6.32 -20.95
CA GLU A 163 9.32 4.90 -20.96
C GLU A 163 8.65 4.42 -19.66
N LYS A 164 8.52 5.29 -18.66
CA LYS A 164 7.97 4.96 -17.33
C LYS A 164 6.62 5.64 -17.14
N LEU A 165 5.60 4.86 -16.82
CA LEU A 165 4.28 5.31 -16.42
C LEU A 165 4.10 5.00 -14.93
N THR A 166 3.71 5.99 -14.14
CA THR A 166 3.55 5.86 -12.69
C THR A 166 2.19 6.39 -12.25
N ILE A 167 1.48 5.62 -11.45
CA ILE A 167 0.29 6.06 -10.71
C ILE A 167 0.64 6.12 -9.23
N SER A 168 0.33 7.25 -8.62
CA SER A 168 0.32 7.41 -7.17
C SER A 168 -1.10 7.63 -6.68
N SER A 169 -1.49 6.94 -5.62
CA SER A 169 -2.81 7.05 -5.03
C SER A 169 -2.72 6.96 -3.50
N THR A 170 -3.74 7.44 -2.80
CA THR A 170 -3.79 7.43 -1.33
C THR A 170 -5.11 6.88 -0.83
N SER A 171 -5.12 6.29 0.36
CA SER A 171 -6.34 5.93 1.05
C SER A 171 -7.04 7.18 1.60
N LYS A 172 -8.36 7.27 1.43
CA LYS A 172 -9.19 8.31 2.06
C LYS A 172 -9.34 8.06 3.56
N GLU A 173 -9.40 6.78 3.91
CA GLU A 173 -9.54 6.28 5.28
C GLU A 173 -8.25 5.61 5.75
N TYR A 174 -8.16 5.37 7.05
CA TYR A 174 -7.08 4.57 7.59
C TYR A 174 -7.22 3.14 7.07
N TRP A 175 -6.22 2.71 6.32
CA TRP A 175 -6.10 1.33 5.89
C TRP A 175 -5.37 0.60 7.02
N GLY A 176 -6.10 -0.13 7.87
CA GLY A 176 -5.56 -0.83 9.03
C GLY A 176 -6.61 -1.59 9.81
N HIS A 177 -6.21 -2.47 10.74
CA HIS A 177 -7.16 -3.08 11.66
C HIS A 177 -7.70 -1.97 12.56
N GLY A 178 -8.99 -1.65 12.43
CA GLY A 178 -9.62 -0.71 13.33
C GLY A 178 -9.58 -1.25 14.76
N GLU A 179 -8.71 -0.72 15.62
CA GLU A 179 -8.93 -0.69 17.08
C GLU A 179 -10.04 0.32 17.46
N ASN A 180 -10.99 0.52 16.55
CA ASN A 180 -12.24 1.10 16.93
C ASN A 180 -13.04 -0.03 17.59
N TRP A 181 -13.55 0.21 18.79
CA TRP A 181 -14.47 -0.68 19.52
C TRP A 181 -15.85 -0.69 18.82
N ILE A 182 -15.84 -0.74 17.49
CA ILE A 182 -16.98 -0.65 16.61
C ILE A 182 -17.39 -2.09 16.31
N THR A 183 -18.55 -2.42 16.86
CA THR A 183 -19.53 -3.40 16.37
C THR A 183 -19.21 -3.96 14.97
N GLU A 184 -19.28 -5.29 14.84
CA GLU A 184 -19.02 -6.13 13.65
C GLU A 184 -19.60 -5.65 12.29
N GLU A 185 -20.42 -4.59 12.26
CA GLU A 185 -21.15 -4.10 11.10
C GLU A 185 -20.38 -3.15 10.16
N THR A 186 -19.15 -2.70 10.48
CA THR A 186 -18.36 -1.81 9.59
C THR A 186 -16.91 -2.24 9.40
N PHE A 187 -16.65 -3.55 9.45
CA PHE A 187 -15.37 -4.07 8.94
C PHE A 187 -15.43 -4.15 7.42
N VAL A 188 -14.96 -3.10 6.73
CA VAL A 188 -14.69 -3.20 5.30
C VAL A 188 -13.29 -3.77 5.14
N ASP A 189 -13.20 -5.04 4.73
CA ASP A 189 -11.94 -5.68 4.36
C ASP A 189 -11.39 -4.99 3.09
N TYR A 190 -10.73 -3.86 3.29
CA TYR A 190 -10.06 -3.14 2.21
C TYR A 190 -8.83 -3.94 1.81
N GLN A 191 -8.99 -4.85 0.85
CA GLN A 191 -7.88 -5.68 0.39
C GLN A 191 -6.88 -4.82 -0.37
N GLY A 192 -5.66 -4.69 0.15
CA GLY A 192 -4.59 -3.96 -0.53
C GLY A 192 -4.28 -4.54 -1.91
N CYS A 193 -4.52 -5.84 -2.11
CA CYS A 193 -4.40 -6.50 -3.40
C CYS A 193 -5.36 -5.89 -4.45
N ASP A 194 -6.61 -5.58 -4.09
CA ASP A 194 -7.56 -4.96 -5.01
C ASP A 194 -7.13 -3.56 -5.43
N TRP A 195 -6.51 -2.82 -4.50
CA TRP A 195 -5.94 -1.52 -4.79
C TRP A 195 -4.78 -1.62 -5.79
N VAL A 196 -3.88 -2.60 -5.63
CA VAL A 196 -2.82 -2.87 -6.60
C VAL A 196 -3.39 -3.32 -7.94
N ALA A 197 -4.33 -4.26 -7.93
CA ALA A 197 -4.96 -4.80 -9.14
C ALA A 197 -5.63 -3.69 -9.95
N ALA A 198 -6.42 -2.82 -9.30
CA ALA A 198 -7.06 -1.68 -9.92
C ALA A 198 -6.05 -0.67 -10.50
N SER A 199 -4.93 -0.45 -9.79
CA SER A 199 -3.85 0.42 -10.24
C SER A 199 -3.13 -0.15 -11.47
N LEU A 200 -2.75 -1.43 -11.44
CA LEU A 200 -2.13 -2.14 -12.56
C LEU A 200 -3.06 -2.18 -13.77
N HIS A 201 -4.33 -2.55 -13.58
CA HIS A 201 -5.32 -2.58 -14.65
C HIS A 201 -5.52 -1.19 -15.28
N SER A 202 -5.55 -0.14 -14.45
CA SER A 202 -5.60 1.25 -14.94
C SER A 202 -4.38 1.58 -15.80
N LEU A 203 -3.16 1.28 -15.34
CA LEU A 203 -1.92 1.49 -16.11
C LEU A 203 -1.94 0.72 -17.44
N TYR A 204 -2.37 -0.54 -17.42
CA TYR A 204 -2.48 -1.36 -18.63
C TYR A 204 -3.49 -0.83 -19.64
N ARG A 205 -4.57 -0.22 -19.17
CA ARG A 205 -5.54 0.45 -20.04
C ARG A 205 -4.90 1.63 -20.77
N VAL A 206 -4.10 2.44 -20.08
CA VAL A 206 -3.31 3.52 -20.69
C VAL A 206 -2.35 2.97 -21.73
N LEU A 207 -1.59 1.93 -21.38
CA LEU A 207 -0.68 1.27 -22.31
C LEU A 207 -1.41 0.76 -23.56
N ASN A 208 -2.62 0.22 -23.41
CA ASN A 208 -3.38 -0.25 -24.56
C ASN A 208 -3.90 0.89 -25.47
N GLN A 209 -4.19 2.07 -24.91
CA GLN A 209 -4.51 3.27 -25.69
C GLN A 209 -3.28 3.86 -26.39
N ALA A 210 -2.08 3.65 -25.83
CA ALA A 210 -0.81 4.16 -26.33
C ALA A 210 -0.16 3.33 -27.46
N LYS A 211 -0.71 2.15 -27.77
CA LYS A 211 -0.31 1.34 -28.95
C LYS A 211 -0.73 2.07 -30.22
#